data_AF-A0A7W0GV97-F1
#
_entry.id   AF-A0A7W0GV97-F1
#
_cell.length_a   1.000
_cell.length_b   1.000
_cell.length_c   1.000
_cell.angle_alpha   90.00
_cell.angle_beta   90.00
_cell.angle_gamma   90.00
#
_symmetry.space_group_name_H-M   'P 1'
#
loop_
_entity.id
_entity.type
_entity.pdbx_description
1 polymer ?
#
loop_
_entity_poly.entity_id
_entity_poly.type
_entity_poly.pdbx_seq_one_letter_code
_entity_poly.pdbx_strand_id
1 'polypeptide(L)' 'GKGEVAFPLLSDPEHRTIDAYGLVDPAYQGQKSYGIPYAAVYVIDKQGRVAWIKIESNYKQRPTNDEIRAAVNALK' A
#
# COMPACT_ATOMS: atom_id res chain seq x y z
N GLY A 1 13.36 8.37 -8.38
CA GLY A 1 13.10 8.49 -9.83
C GLY A 1 12.72 9.92 -10.15
N LYS A 2 12.93 10.36 -11.39
CA LYS A 2 12.65 11.73 -11.88
C LYS A 2 11.65 11.70 -13.05
N GLY A 3 10.70 10.78 -13.01
CA GLY A 3 9.71 10.59 -14.07
C GLY A 3 8.36 11.18 -13.69
N GLU A 4 7.58 11.55 -14.70
CA GLU A 4 6.18 11.92 -14.54
C GLU A 4 5.38 10.74 -13.97
N VAL A 5 4.47 11.04 -13.05
CA VAL A 5 3.60 10.04 -12.43
C VAL A 5 2.23 10.11 -13.11
N ALA A 6 1.89 9.10 -13.89
CA ALA A 6 0.64 9.05 -14.66
C ALA A 6 -0.60 8.64 -13.83
N PHE A 7 -0.51 8.72 -12.51
CA PHE A 7 -1.57 8.31 -11.58
C PHE A 7 -1.61 9.27 -10.37
N PRO A 8 -2.77 9.40 -9.70
CA PRO A 8 -2.90 10.32 -8.57
C PRO A 8 -2.03 9.85 -7.39
N LEU A 9 -1.40 10.82 -6.73
CA LEU A 9 -0.81 10.64 -5.40
C LEU A 9 -1.77 11.25 -4.38
N LEU A 10 -2.16 10.46 -3.40
CA LEU A 10 -3.10 10.88 -2.37
C LEU A 10 -2.35 11.20 -1.07
N SER A 11 -2.81 12.22 -0.36
CA SER A 11 -2.39 12.51 1.01
C SER A 11 -3.34 11.83 1.98
N ASP A 12 -2.82 11.20 3.03
CA ASP A 12 -3.59 10.60 4.13
C ASP A 12 -3.46 11.47 5.39
N PRO A 13 -4.18 12.59 5.49
CA PRO A 13 -4.11 13.46 6.65
C PRO A 13 -4.57 12.70 7.90
N GLU A 14 -3.84 12.88 9.00
CA GLU A 14 -4.11 12.24 10.28
C GLU A 14 -4.07 10.69 10.24
N HIS A 15 -3.46 10.08 9.21
CA HIS A 15 -3.27 8.63 9.10
C HIS A 15 -4.58 7.81 9.03
N ARG A 16 -5.70 8.45 8.68
CA ARG A 16 -7.04 7.82 8.76
C ARG A 16 -7.18 6.58 7.88
N THR A 17 -6.60 6.60 6.68
CA THR A 17 -6.64 5.47 5.75
C THR A 17 -5.70 4.38 6.20
N ILE A 18 -4.50 4.73 6.67
CA ILE A 18 -3.54 3.79 7.24
C ILE A 18 -4.18 3.04 8.43
N ASP A 19 -4.87 3.75 9.32
CA ASP A 19 -5.60 3.16 10.45
C ASP A 19 -6.74 2.25 9.99
N ALA A 20 -7.56 2.70 9.04
CA ALA A 20 -8.68 1.91 8.51
C ALA A 20 -8.25 0.59 7.86
N TYR A 21 -7.05 0.55 7.29
CA TYR A 21 -6.46 -0.65 6.70
C TYR A 21 -5.59 -1.46 7.69
N GLY A 22 -5.42 -0.99 8.93
CA GLY A 22 -4.61 -1.66 9.95
C GLY A 22 -3.11 -1.70 9.61
N LEU A 23 -2.60 -0.68 8.93
CA LEU A 23 -1.25 -0.66 8.36
C LEU A 23 -0.20 0.08 9.19
N VAL A 24 -0.58 0.68 10.33
CA VAL A 24 0.38 1.40 11.18
C VAL A 24 1.52 0.47 11.58
N ASP A 25 2.76 0.86 11.30
CA ASP A 25 3.93 0.08 11.71
C ASP A 25 4.30 0.41 13.17
N PRO A 26 4.11 -0.53 14.12
CA PRO A 26 4.44 -0.32 15.53
C PRO A 26 5.94 -0.10 15.76
N ALA A 27 6.82 -0.43 14.81
CA ALA A 27 8.26 -0.19 14.92
C ALA A 27 8.60 1.30 15.08
N TYR A 28 7.69 2.21 14.68
CA TYR A 28 7.85 3.66 14.83
C TYR A 28 7.07 4.25 16.01
N GLN A 29 6.46 3.43 16.86
CA GLN A 29 5.73 3.91 18.03
C GLN A 29 6.64 4.70 18.97
N GLY A 30 6.18 5.88 19.40
CA GLY A 30 6.94 6.80 20.25
C GLY A 30 8.09 7.55 19.54
N GLN A 31 8.25 7.36 18.22
CA GLN A 31 9.25 8.06 17.42
C GLN A 31 8.61 9.22 16.63
N LYS A 32 9.43 10.16 16.16
CA LYS A 32 8.98 11.24 15.27
C LYS A 32 8.34 10.72 13.97
N SER A 33 8.70 9.51 13.58
CA SER A 33 8.22 8.81 12.39
C SER A 33 6.95 7.98 12.65
N TYR A 34 6.29 8.15 13.80
CA TYR A 34 5.01 7.50 14.07
C TYR A 34 3.97 7.80 12.98
N GLY A 35 3.15 6.81 12.65
CA GLY A 35 2.16 6.90 11.56
C GLY A 35 2.71 6.52 10.18
N ILE A 36 3.98 6.11 10.06
CA ILE A 36 4.47 5.42 8.85
C ILE A 36 3.77 4.06 8.74
N PRO A 37 3.20 3.73 7.57
CA PRO A 37 2.58 2.43 7.36
C PRO A 37 3.61 1.37 6.97
N TYR A 38 3.26 0.10 7.19
CA TYR A 38 3.88 -1.00 6.48
C TYR A 38 3.82 -0.79 4.96
N ALA A 39 4.84 -1.26 4.25
CA ALA A 39 4.84 -1.21 2.79
C ALA A 39 3.78 -2.19 2.26
N ALA A 40 2.68 -1.67 1.72
CA ALA A 40 1.57 -2.49 1.26
C ALA A 40 1.11 -2.13 -0.16
N VAL A 41 0.58 -3.13 -0.86
CA VAL A 41 -0.12 -2.99 -2.15
C VAL A 41 -1.40 -3.80 -2.10
N TYR A 42 -2.50 -3.17 -2.49
CA TYR A 42 -3.83 -3.79 -2.57
C TYR A 42 -4.30 -3.75 -4.03
N VAL A 43 -4.92 -4.83 -4.47
CA VAL A 43 -5.68 -4.89 -5.71
C VAL A 43 -7.14 -5.15 -5.33
N ILE A 44 -8.00 -4.20 -5.70
CA ILE A 44 -9.41 -4.17 -5.33
C ILE A 44 -10.25 -4.41 -6.60
N ASP A 45 -11.23 -5.30 -6.53
CA ASP A 45 -12.13 -5.61 -7.64
C ASP A 45 -13.19 -4.50 -7.87
N LYS A 46 -13.97 -4.64 -8.94
CA LYS A 46 -15.02 -3.66 -9.30
C LYS A 46 -16.18 -3.62 -8.29
N GLN A 47 -16.30 -4.63 -7.42
CA GLN A 47 -17.28 -4.68 -6.35
C GLN A 47 -16.73 -4.09 -5.03
N GLY A 48 -15.50 -3.57 -5.04
CA GLY A 48 -14.86 -2.97 -3.87
C GLY A 48 -14.24 -4.00 -2.91
N ARG A 49 -14.05 -5.25 -3.33
CA ARG A 49 -13.45 -6.30 -2.49
C ARG A 49 -11.95 -6.42 -2.75
N VAL A 50 -11.18 -6.67 -1.70
CA VAL A 50 -9.74 -6.96 -1.84
C VAL A 50 -9.57 -8.32 -2.51
N ALA A 51 -9.03 -8.33 -3.72
CA ALA A 51 -8.80 -9.55 -4.49
C ALA A 51 -7.37 -10.09 -4.33
N TRP A 52 -6.43 -9.19 -4.04
CA TRP A 52 -5.05 -9.54 -3.74
C TRP A 52 -4.41 -8.47 -2.87
N ILE A 53 -3.49 -8.89 -2.02
CA ILE A 53 -2.79 -8.01 -1.08
C ILE A 53 -1.37 -8.52 -0.87
N LYS A 54 -0.43 -7.59 -0.74
CA LYS A 54 0.94 -7.84 -0.27
C LYS A 54 1.29 -6.78 0.77
N ILE A 55 1.62 -7.21 1.98
CA ILE A 55 2.10 -6.35 3.07
C ILE A 55 3.49 -6.86 3.45
N GLU A 56 4.45 -5.96 3.55
CA GLU A 56 5.84 -6.28 3.90
C GLU A 56 6.27 -5.49 5.14
N SER A 57 6.81 -6.21 6.13
CA SER A 57 7.40 -5.61 7.33
C SER A 57 8.75 -4.95 7.03
N ASN A 58 9.45 -5.43 6.00
CA ASN A 58 10.66 -4.77 5.50
C ASN A 58 10.27 -3.82 4.36
N TYR A 59 10.33 -2.51 4.61
CA TYR A 59 9.96 -1.46 3.64
C TYR A 59 10.72 -1.52 2.30
N LYS A 60 11.87 -2.21 2.26
CA LYS A 60 12.69 -2.43 1.05
C LYS A 60 12.14 -3.55 0.17
N GLN A 61 11.35 -4.47 0.73
CA GLN A 61 10.66 -5.50 -0.03
C GLN A 61 9.41 -4.90 -0.66
N ARG A 62 9.26 -5.11 -1.97
CA ARG A 62 8.14 -4.63 -2.76
C ARG A 62 7.76 -5.72 -3.75
N PRO A 63 6.45 -5.93 -4.00
CA PRO A 63 6.04 -6.77 -5.12
C PRO A 63 6.57 -6.18 -6.42
N THR A 64 6.92 -7.06 -7.35
CA THR A 64 7.28 -6.69 -8.71
C THR A 64 6.06 -6.20 -9.48
N ASN A 65 6.29 -5.40 -10.53
CA ASN A 65 5.20 -4.97 -11.41
C ASN A 65 4.49 -6.14 -12.09
N ASP A 66 5.21 -7.25 -12.34
CA ASP A 66 4.63 -8.44 -12.97
C ASP A 66 3.72 -9.21 -12.02
N GLU A 67 4.06 -9.29 -10.73
CA GLU A 67 3.17 -9.85 -9.70
C GLU A 67 1.87 -9.04 -9.58
N ILE A 68 1.97 -7.70 -9.52
CA ILE A 68 0.80 -6.82 -9.46
C ILE A 68 -0.05 -6.97 -10.74
N ARG A 69 0.59 -7.00 -11.91
CA ARG A 69 -0.12 -7.16 -13.19
C ARG A 69 -0.83 -8.51 -13.28
N ALA A 70 -0.21 -9.57 -12.78
CA ALA A 70 -0.82 -10.89 -12.73
C ALA A 70 -2.09 -10.88 -11.84
N ALA A 71 -2.00 -10.25 -10.66
CA ALA A 71 -3.15 -10.09 -9.77
C ALA A 71 -4.30 -9.30 -10.42
N VAL A 72 -4.00 -8.18 -11.10
CA VAL A 72 -5.01 -7.39 -11.82
C VAL A 72 -5.61 -8.19 -12.99
N ASN A 73 -4.81 -8.92 -13.75
CA ASN A 73 -5.28 -9.74 -14.87
C ASN A 73 -6.18 -10.90 -14.44
N ALA A 74 -6.03 -11.39 -13.20
CA ALA A 74 -6.88 -12.44 -12.65
C ALA A 74 -8.31 -11.94 -12.33
N LEU A 75 -8.55 -10.62 -12.32
CA LEU A 75 -9.87 -10.01 -12.11
C LEU A 75 -10.73 -9.89 -13.38
N LYS A 76 -10.24 -10.39 -14.52
CA LYS A 76 -10.93 -10.32 -15.81
C LYS A 76 -12.24 -11.09 -15.82
#